data_AF-A0A2V6GV63-F1
#
_entry.id   AF-A0A2V6GV63-F1
#
_cell.length_a   1.000
_cell.length_b   1.000
_cell.length_c   1.000
_cell.angle_alpha   90.00
_cell.angle_beta   90.00
_cell.angle_gamma   90.00
#
_symmetry.space_group_name_H-M   'P 1'
#
loop_
_entity.id
_entity.type
_entity.pdbx_description
1 polymer ?
#
loop_
_entity_poly.entity_id
_entity_poly.type
_entity_poly.pdbx_seq_one_letter_code
_entity_poly.pdbx_strand_id
1 'polypeptide(L)'
;MKDRYQGERAFNRRVFLRSGIILGGAALAGAGQLPGAEKEKKGEEKEIEVGPPEDLMREHGVLKRVLLIYGEALRRLNAKQDFPPDALADAAGIIRSFVEDYHEKLEEDFLFPRFEKANQLVDLVKVLRTQHQAGRRVTDITLRFANLQSLKNESERAQLITSMQQFIRMYNPHEAREDTVLFPAFRKIVSPHEFDSLGEDFEKKEDQLFGEDGFEKVVDKVAGIEKRFGIYDLLQFTPRI
;
A
#
# COMPACT_ATOMS: atom_id res chain seq x y z
N MET A 1 -15.23 -25.32 -36.18
CA MET A 1 -16.35 -24.67 -35.45
C MET A 1 -15.75 -23.45 -34.75
N LYS A 2 -16.37 -22.28 -34.93
CA LYS A 2 -15.78 -20.95 -34.68
C LYS A 2 -15.56 -20.64 -33.19
N ASP A 3 -14.41 -20.05 -32.90
CA ASP A 3 -14.08 -19.31 -31.67
C ASP A 3 -15.09 -18.20 -31.35
N ARG A 4 -15.46 -18.08 -30.07
CA ARG A 4 -15.85 -16.82 -29.41
C ARG A 4 -15.55 -16.90 -27.91
N TYR A 5 -14.31 -16.60 -27.54
CA TYR A 5 -14.02 -16.02 -26.23
C TYR A 5 -14.48 -14.55 -26.28
N GLN A 6 -15.57 -14.23 -25.59
CA GLN A 6 -16.00 -12.84 -25.38
C GLN A 6 -15.19 -12.24 -24.24
N GLY A 7 -14.72 -11.01 -24.47
CA GLY A 7 -13.69 -10.35 -23.70
C GLY A 7 -14.08 -10.01 -22.27
N GLU A 8 -13.09 -10.16 -21.39
CA GLU A 8 -13.06 -9.56 -20.07
C GLU A 8 -13.09 -8.03 -20.23
N ARG A 9 -14.16 -7.39 -19.74
CA ARG A 9 -14.14 -5.96 -19.46
C ARG A 9 -13.14 -5.74 -18.33
N ALA A 10 -12.05 -5.03 -18.63
CA ALA A 10 -11.22 -4.40 -17.62
C ALA A 10 -12.13 -3.58 -16.69
N PHE A 11 -12.18 -3.98 -15.42
CA PHE A 11 -12.92 -3.28 -14.39
C PHE A 11 -12.20 -1.95 -14.11
N ASN A 12 -12.55 -0.89 -14.84
CA ASN A 12 -12.22 0.48 -14.47
C ASN A 12 -12.96 0.82 -13.18
N ARG A 13 -12.33 0.55 -12.03
CA ARG A 13 -12.88 0.87 -10.70
C ARG A 13 -12.45 2.28 -10.30
N ARG A 14 -13.07 3.29 -10.92
CA ARG A 14 -13.22 4.58 -10.25
C ARG A 14 -14.20 4.36 -9.10
N VAL A 15 -13.70 4.35 -7.86
CA VAL A 15 -14.53 4.26 -6.66
C VAL A 15 -15.30 5.58 -6.53
N PHE A 16 -16.50 5.62 -7.12
CA PHE A 16 -17.44 6.71 -6.94
C PHE A 16 -18.34 6.39 -5.75
N LEU A 17 -17.98 6.86 -4.54
CA LEU A 17 -18.88 6.81 -3.38
C LEU A 17 -19.91 7.93 -3.49
N ARG A 18 -20.99 7.71 -4.26
CA ARG A 18 -22.20 8.55 -4.17
C ARG A 18 -23.10 8.02 -3.05
N SER A 19 -22.87 8.49 -1.84
CA SER A 19 -23.81 8.31 -0.72
C SER A 19 -24.97 9.30 -0.86
N GLY A 20 -25.95 8.98 -1.71
CA GLY A 20 -27.18 9.77 -1.85
C GLY A 20 -28.20 9.39 -0.78
N ILE A 21 -28.22 10.10 0.35
CA ILE A 21 -29.38 10.11 1.25
C ILE A 21 -30.42 11.05 0.63
N ILE A 22 -31.37 10.52 -0.12
CA ILE A 22 -32.57 11.27 -0.52
C ILE A 22 -33.56 11.17 0.64
N LEU A 23 -33.54 12.16 1.54
CA LEU A 23 -34.66 12.40 2.45
C LEU A 23 -35.79 13.03 1.64
N GLY A 24 -36.72 12.19 1.19
CA GLY A 24 -37.99 12.62 0.63
C GLY A 24 -38.86 13.27 1.71
N GLY A 25 -39.01 14.59 1.67
CA GLY A 25 -39.94 15.37 2.48
C GLY A 25 -40.98 16.04 1.60
N ALA A 26 -42.25 15.80 1.91
CA ALA A 26 -43.43 16.10 1.11
C ALA A 26 -43.67 17.59 0.78
N ALA A 27 -44.21 17.82 -0.41
CA ALA A 27 -44.69 19.12 -0.87
C ALA A 27 -45.94 19.58 -0.08
N LEU A 28 -45.91 20.80 0.44
CA LEU A 28 -47.10 21.57 0.81
C LEU A 28 -47.02 22.94 0.13
N ALA A 29 -48.08 23.26 -0.61
CA ALA A 29 -48.25 24.47 -1.38
C ALA A 29 -48.43 25.70 -0.47
N GLY A 30 -47.84 26.83 -0.85
CA GLY A 30 -48.08 28.13 -0.24
C GLY A 30 -47.42 29.25 -1.04
N ALA A 31 -48.22 30.05 -1.73
CA ALA A 31 -47.78 31.21 -2.48
C ALA A 31 -47.36 32.36 -1.54
N GLY A 32 -46.19 32.95 -1.80
CA GLY A 32 -45.73 34.16 -1.12
C GLY A 32 -44.38 34.63 -1.67
N GLN A 33 -44.38 35.73 -2.40
CA GLN A 33 -43.17 36.39 -2.92
C GLN A 33 -42.37 37.04 -1.78
N LEU A 34 -41.08 36.71 -1.67
CA LEU A 34 -40.07 37.57 -1.02
C LEU A 34 -38.72 37.48 -1.77
N PRO A 35 -37.92 38.56 -1.77
CA PRO A 35 -36.76 38.75 -2.62
C PRO A 35 -35.48 38.19 -1.97
N GLY A 36 -34.54 37.74 -2.81
CA GLY A 36 -33.20 37.33 -2.37
C GLY A 36 -32.80 35.98 -2.94
N ALA A 37 -32.54 35.93 -4.24
CA ALA A 37 -31.78 34.83 -4.81
C ALA A 37 -30.32 34.99 -4.36
N GLU A 38 -29.99 34.51 -3.16
CA GLU A 38 -28.62 34.12 -2.88
C GLU A 38 -28.27 33.04 -3.89
N LYS A 39 -27.36 33.37 -4.82
CA LYS A 39 -26.70 32.37 -5.64
C LYS A 39 -25.97 31.45 -4.66
N GLU A 40 -26.54 30.29 -4.38
CA GLU A 40 -25.79 29.15 -3.88
C GLU A 40 -24.58 29.00 -4.81
N LYS A 41 -23.41 29.38 -4.31
CA LYS A 41 -22.16 28.91 -4.88
C LYS A 41 -22.26 27.40 -4.77
N LYS A 42 -22.53 26.73 -5.90
CA LYS A 42 -22.11 25.34 -6.10
C LYS A 42 -20.63 25.33 -5.75
N GLY A 43 -20.31 24.93 -4.52
CA GLY A 43 -18.96 24.53 -4.19
C GLY A 43 -18.64 23.46 -5.20
N GLU A 44 -17.60 23.69 -6.00
CA GLU A 44 -16.90 22.58 -6.63
C GLU A 44 -16.65 21.60 -5.49
N GLU A 45 -17.27 20.42 -5.57
CA GLU A 45 -16.90 19.29 -4.73
C GLU A 45 -15.43 19.07 -5.03
N LYS A 46 -14.55 19.68 -4.21
CA LYS A 46 -13.15 19.29 -4.20
C LYS A 46 -13.18 17.80 -3.94
N GLU A 47 -12.68 17.03 -4.91
CA GLU A 47 -12.34 15.64 -4.66
C GLU A 47 -11.59 15.61 -3.32
N ILE A 48 -11.99 14.70 -2.43
CA ILE A 48 -11.33 14.57 -1.14
C ILE A 48 -9.93 14.08 -1.47
N GLU A 49 -9.00 15.02 -1.56
CA GLU A 49 -7.59 14.79 -1.80
C GLU A 49 -7.09 13.87 -0.70
N VAL A 50 -6.48 12.75 -1.09
CA VAL A 50 -5.97 11.75 -0.16
C VAL A 50 -4.84 12.43 0.61
N GLY A 51 -4.93 12.42 1.94
CA GLY A 51 -3.91 13.09 2.75
C GLY A 51 -2.60 12.28 2.74
N PRO A 52 -1.42 12.91 2.93
CA PRO A 52 -0.14 12.19 2.90
C PRO A 52 -0.08 10.92 3.79
N PRO A 53 -0.60 10.91 5.03
CA PRO A 53 -0.69 9.68 5.83
C PRO A 53 -1.61 8.61 5.23
N GLU A 54 -2.68 8.98 4.55
CA GLU A 54 -3.58 8.03 3.91
C GLU A 54 -2.90 7.37 2.70
N ASP A 55 -2.10 8.12 1.92
CA ASP A 55 -1.28 7.54 0.86
C ASP A 55 -0.23 6.57 1.40
N LEU A 56 0.52 6.96 2.44
CA LEU A 56 1.47 6.05 3.10
C LEU A 56 0.78 4.79 3.64
N MET A 57 -0.44 4.90 4.19
CA MET A 57 -1.22 3.75 4.66
C MET A 57 -1.72 2.86 3.51
N ARG A 58 -2.09 3.44 2.35
CA ARG A 58 -2.42 2.67 1.14
C ARG A 58 -1.22 1.88 0.65
N GLU A 59 -0.03 2.47 0.71
CA GLU A 59 1.25 1.83 0.40
C GLU A 59 1.59 0.69 1.37
N HIS A 60 1.28 0.82 2.67
CA HIS A 60 1.31 -0.31 3.61
C HIS A 60 0.34 -1.43 3.22
N GLY A 61 -0.80 -1.11 2.61
CA GLY A 61 -1.70 -2.11 2.02
C GLY A 61 -1.02 -2.98 0.96
N VAL A 62 -0.13 -2.40 0.14
CA VAL A 62 0.71 -3.13 -0.83
C VAL A 62 1.73 -4.01 -0.10
N LEU A 63 2.46 -3.45 0.88
CA LEU A 63 3.41 -4.21 1.71
C LEU A 63 2.74 -5.43 2.34
N LYS A 64 1.58 -5.24 2.99
CA LYS A 64 0.82 -6.32 3.65
C LYS A 64 0.50 -7.47 2.70
N ARG A 65 0.11 -7.17 1.45
CA ARG A 65 -0.17 -8.19 0.43
C ARG A 65 1.09 -8.96 0.03
N VAL A 66 2.24 -8.29 -0.06
CA VAL A 66 3.53 -8.98 -0.27
C VAL A 66 3.91 -9.85 0.93
N LEU A 67 3.61 -9.44 2.16
CA LEU A 67 3.81 -10.29 3.35
C LEU A 67 2.98 -11.58 3.28
N LEU A 68 1.76 -11.54 2.71
CA LEU A 68 0.95 -12.73 2.46
C LEU A 68 1.60 -13.66 1.41
N ILE A 69 2.16 -13.10 0.34
CA ILE A 69 2.91 -13.85 -0.68
C ILE A 69 4.11 -14.57 -0.04
N TYR A 70 4.90 -13.88 0.78
CA TYR A 70 6.03 -14.50 1.51
C TYR A 70 5.55 -15.58 2.48
N GLY A 71 4.45 -15.35 3.19
CA GLY A 71 3.83 -16.34 4.08
C GLY A 71 3.42 -17.62 3.33
N GLU A 72 2.81 -17.48 2.16
CA GLU A 72 2.43 -18.63 1.33
C GLU A 72 3.65 -19.35 0.75
N ALA A 73 4.68 -18.63 0.30
CA ALA A 73 5.93 -19.22 -0.15
C ALA A 73 6.59 -20.06 0.96
N LEU A 74 6.66 -19.53 2.19
CA LEU A 74 7.16 -20.26 3.36
C LEU A 74 6.33 -21.51 3.66
N ARG A 75 4.99 -21.40 3.63
CA ARG A 75 4.09 -22.54 3.85
C ARG A 75 4.36 -23.66 2.84
N ARG A 76 4.51 -23.32 1.55
CA ARG A 76 4.82 -24.28 0.48
C ARG A 76 6.20 -24.89 0.60
N LEU A 77 7.22 -24.10 0.92
CA LEU A 77 8.57 -24.59 1.18
C LEU A 77 8.59 -25.62 2.31
N ASN A 78 7.90 -25.34 3.42
CA ASN A 78 7.79 -26.27 4.55
C ASN A 78 7.03 -27.55 4.18
N ALA A 79 5.97 -27.43 3.37
CA ALA A 79 5.18 -28.56 2.88
C ALA A 79 5.80 -29.29 1.68
N LYS A 80 6.97 -28.86 1.18
CA LYS A 80 7.60 -29.33 -0.06
C LYS A 80 6.65 -29.28 -1.28
N GLN A 81 5.85 -28.22 -1.35
CA GLN A 81 4.94 -27.94 -2.45
C GLN A 81 5.59 -26.98 -3.46
N ASP A 82 5.27 -27.17 -4.74
CA ASP A 82 5.75 -26.30 -5.80
C ASP A 82 5.10 -24.91 -5.75
N PHE A 83 5.86 -23.90 -6.16
CA PHE A 83 5.41 -22.51 -6.31
C PHE A 83 6.23 -21.81 -7.39
N PRO A 84 5.75 -20.71 -7.98
CA PRO A 84 6.48 -19.96 -9.01
C PRO A 84 7.61 -19.10 -8.38
N PRO A 85 8.90 -19.45 -8.52
CA PRO A 85 9.99 -18.72 -7.83
C PRO A 85 10.23 -17.35 -8.45
N ASP A 86 9.98 -17.20 -9.75
CA ASP A 86 10.03 -15.92 -10.44
C ASP A 86 8.94 -14.96 -9.95
N ALA A 87 7.74 -15.45 -9.61
CA ALA A 87 6.72 -14.62 -8.97
C ALA A 87 7.14 -14.16 -7.56
N LEU A 88 7.91 -14.98 -6.83
CA LEU A 88 8.51 -14.57 -5.55
C LEU A 88 9.57 -13.49 -5.76
N ALA A 89 10.40 -13.61 -6.80
CA ALA A 89 11.38 -12.59 -7.17
C ALA A 89 10.70 -11.27 -7.56
N ASP A 90 9.61 -11.33 -8.33
CA ASP A 90 8.79 -10.16 -8.68
C ASP A 90 8.24 -9.47 -7.41
N ALA A 91 7.77 -10.24 -6.43
CA ALA A 91 7.29 -9.71 -5.15
C ALA A 91 8.41 -8.99 -4.37
N ALA A 92 9.61 -9.60 -4.30
CA ALA A 92 10.77 -8.96 -3.69
C ALA A 92 11.23 -7.71 -4.47
N GLY A 93 11.03 -7.68 -5.79
CA GLY A 93 11.26 -6.50 -6.62
C GLY A 93 10.32 -5.34 -6.28
N ILE A 94 9.06 -5.63 -5.95
CA ILE A 94 8.09 -4.63 -5.47
C ILE A 94 8.54 -4.08 -4.11
N ILE A 95 8.99 -4.93 -3.17
CA ILE A 95 9.56 -4.46 -1.91
C ILE A 95 10.72 -3.48 -2.16
N ARG A 96 11.70 -3.87 -2.99
CA ARG A 96 12.85 -3.02 -3.29
C ARG A 96 12.43 -1.67 -3.88
N SER A 97 11.64 -1.70 -4.96
CA SER A 97 11.35 -0.50 -5.75
C SER A 97 10.28 0.41 -5.15
N PHE A 98 9.22 -0.17 -4.58
CA PHE A 98 8.05 0.57 -4.13
C PHE A 98 8.06 0.83 -2.62
N VAL A 99 8.37 -0.20 -1.82
CA VAL A 99 8.39 -0.04 -0.35
C VAL A 99 9.67 0.66 0.08
N GLU A 100 10.84 0.14 -0.29
CA GLU A 100 12.10 0.62 0.25
C GLU A 100 12.61 1.88 -0.46
N ASP A 101 12.67 1.89 -1.79
CA ASP A 101 13.30 2.97 -2.55
C ASP A 101 12.33 4.15 -2.83
N TYR A 102 11.05 4.02 -2.49
CA TYR A 102 10.03 5.06 -2.60
C TYR A 102 9.36 5.37 -1.26
N HIS A 103 8.48 4.50 -0.75
CA HIS A 103 7.68 4.74 0.46
C HIS A 103 8.57 5.08 1.69
N GLU A 104 9.49 4.20 2.05
CA GLU A 104 10.40 4.43 3.19
C GLU A 104 11.28 5.67 2.99
N LYS A 105 11.56 6.06 1.74
CA LYS A 105 12.28 7.30 1.43
C LYS A 105 11.44 8.54 1.66
N LEU A 106 10.14 8.49 1.40
CA LEU A 106 9.23 9.56 1.80
C LEU A 106 9.27 9.76 3.32
N GLU A 107 9.24 8.67 4.07
CA GLU A 107 9.30 8.75 5.52
C GLU A 107 10.65 9.28 6.04
N GLU A 108 11.75 8.71 5.52
CA GLU A 108 13.12 9.08 5.92
C GLU A 108 13.44 10.54 5.61
N ASP A 109 13.02 11.03 4.44
CA ASP A 109 13.36 12.37 3.95
C ASP A 109 12.39 13.43 4.46
N PHE A 110 11.10 13.10 4.65
CA PHE A 110 10.07 14.09 4.97
C PHE A 110 9.49 13.93 6.37
N LEU A 111 9.21 12.73 6.86
CA LEU A 111 8.54 12.56 8.16
C LEU A 111 9.55 12.62 9.32
N PHE A 112 10.56 11.74 9.29
CA PHE A 112 11.46 11.56 10.44
C PHE A 112 12.18 12.84 10.87
N PRO A 113 12.68 13.71 9.97
CA PRO A 113 13.32 14.97 10.37
C PRO A 113 12.41 15.92 11.16
N ARG A 114 11.09 15.86 10.93
CA ARG A 114 10.11 16.71 11.62
C ARG A 114 9.89 16.24 13.05
N PHE A 115 9.83 14.93 13.27
CA PHE A 115 9.80 14.34 14.60
C PHE A 115 11.05 14.69 15.40
N GLU A 116 12.22 14.59 14.77
CA GLU A 116 13.51 14.96 15.38
C GLU A 116 13.54 16.45 15.76
N LYS A 117 13.12 17.34 14.84
CA LYS A 117 13.04 18.79 15.09
C LYS A 117 12.05 19.15 16.19
N ALA A 118 10.91 18.47 16.25
CA ALA A 118 9.88 18.66 17.27
C ALA A 118 10.24 18.01 18.63
N ASN A 119 11.33 17.23 18.69
CA ASN A 119 11.71 16.40 19.83
C ASN A 119 10.56 15.49 20.32
N GLN A 120 9.83 14.88 19.38
CA GLN A 120 8.75 13.94 19.66
C GLN A 120 9.04 12.60 18.99
N LEU A 121 8.78 11.50 19.69
CA LEU A 121 8.96 10.13 19.17
C LEU A 121 10.36 9.83 18.58
N VAL A 122 11.40 10.55 19.03
CA VAL A 122 12.77 10.46 18.48
C VAL A 122 13.33 9.03 18.54
N ASP A 123 13.10 8.31 19.65
CA ASP A 123 13.55 6.92 19.77
C ASP A 123 12.83 5.99 18.78
N LEU A 124 11.54 6.23 18.50
CA LEU A 124 10.78 5.45 17.54
C LEU A 124 11.33 5.66 16.13
N VAL A 125 11.47 6.90 15.65
CA VAL A 125 11.99 7.16 14.29
C VAL A 125 13.41 6.65 14.09
N LYS A 126 14.24 6.65 15.15
CA LYS A 126 15.56 6.02 15.10
C LYS A 126 15.48 4.51 14.91
N VAL A 127 14.54 3.83 15.59
CA VAL A 127 14.29 2.40 15.41
C VAL A 127 13.75 2.10 14.01
N LEU A 128 12.78 2.89 13.52
CA LEU A 128 12.19 2.70 12.18
C LEU A 128 13.26 2.83 11.09
N ARG A 129 14.07 3.89 11.14
CA ARG A 129 15.22 4.05 10.23
C ARG A 129 16.21 2.88 10.31
N THR A 130 16.48 2.34 11.50
CA THR A 130 17.33 1.14 11.65
C THR A 130 16.69 -0.09 11.00
N GLN A 131 15.37 -0.21 11.11
CA GLN A 131 14.60 -1.29 10.50
C GLN A 131 14.54 -1.17 8.97
N HIS A 132 14.37 0.02 8.38
CA HIS A 132 14.48 0.22 6.93
C HIS A 132 15.81 -0.30 6.39
N GLN A 133 16.91 0.05 7.05
CA GLN A 133 18.24 -0.43 6.65
C GLN A 133 18.40 -1.95 6.80
N ALA A 134 17.78 -2.55 7.81
CA ALA A 134 17.75 -4.00 7.96
C ALA A 134 16.88 -4.67 6.89
N GLY A 135 15.73 -4.08 6.56
CA GLY A 135 14.82 -4.47 5.48
C GLY A 135 15.54 -4.61 4.16
N ARG A 136 16.25 -3.55 3.73
CA ARG A 136 17.04 -3.57 2.49
C ARG A 136 18.01 -4.73 2.42
N ARG A 137 18.69 -5.08 3.53
CA ARG A 137 19.63 -6.21 3.57
C ARG A 137 18.94 -7.57 3.44
N VAL A 138 17.79 -7.77 4.08
CA VAL A 138 17.05 -9.05 3.96
C VAL A 138 16.33 -9.15 2.61
N THR A 139 15.95 -8.03 2.00
CA THR A 139 15.45 -7.96 0.62
C THR A 139 16.52 -8.38 -0.38
N ASP A 140 17.78 -7.93 -0.22
CA ASP A 140 18.89 -8.37 -1.08
C ASP A 140 19.09 -9.89 -1.05
N ILE A 141 18.96 -10.51 0.13
CA ILE A 141 19.05 -11.97 0.29
C ILE A 141 17.91 -12.66 -0.46
N THR A 142 16.69 -12.14 -0.32
CA THR A 142 15.50 -12.69 -0.98
C THR A 142 15.60 -12.58 -2.50
N LEU A 143 15.98 -11.42 -3.03
CA LEU A 143 16.22 -11.21 -4.46
C LEU A 143 17.30 -12.15 -5.01
N ARG A 144 18.37 -12.38 -4.25
CA ARG A 144 19.46 -13.27 -4.65
C ARG A 144 19.00 -14.72 -4.77
N PHE A 145 18.18 -15.20 -3.82
CA PHE A 145 17.86 -16.63 -3.69
C PHE A 145 16.47 -17.04 -4.16
N ALA A 146 15.59 -16.10 -4.55
CA ALA A 146 14.28 -16.38 -5.13
C ALA A 146 14.37 -16.89 -6.59
N ASN A 147 15.08 -17.99 -6.82
CA ASN A 147 15.26 -18.58 -8.13
C ASN A 147 15.36 -20.11 -8.06
N LEU A 148 15.13 -20.79 -9.20
CA LEU A 148 15.11 -22.26 -9.27
C LEU A 148 16.42 -22.93 -8.87
N GLN A 149 17.57 -22.30 -9.14
CA GLN A 149 18.88 -22.87 -8.81
C GLN A 149 19.08 -22.89 -7.29
N SER A 150 18.80 -21.77 -6.64
CA SER A 150 18.93 -21.62 -5.19
C SER A 150 17.95 -22.50 -4.41
N LEU A 151 16.75 -22.74 -4.95
CA LEU A 151 15.80 -23.68 -4.32
C LEU A 151 16.30 -25.13 -4.30
N LYS A 152 17.20 -25.53 -5.21
CA LYS A 152 17.81 -26.87 -5.22
C LYS A 152 19.00 -26.98 -4.26
N ASN A 153 19.61 -25.86 -3.89
CA ASN A 153 20.69 -25.80 -2.91
C ASN A 153 20.11 -25.66 -1.49
N GLU A 154 20.40 -26.61 -0.60
CA GLU A 154 19.86 -26.61 0.77
C GLU A 154 20.25 -25.37 1.58
N SER A 155 21.51 -24.92 1.47
CA SER A 155 22.01 -23.75 2.21
C SER A 155 21.40 -22.45 1.70
N GLU A 156 21.28 -22.28 0.39
CA GLU A 156 20.67 -21.08 -0.21
C GLU A 156 19.16 -21.04 0.06
N ARG A 157 18.47 -22.19 -0.05
CA ARG A 157 17.07 -22.32 0.33
C ARG A 157 16.83 -21.97 1.80
N ALA A 158 17.71 -22.40 2.70
CA ALA A 158 17.62 -22.05 4.12
C ALA A 158 17.79 -20.54 4.37
N GLN A 159 18.69 -19.88 3.62
CA GLN A 159 18.88 -18.43 3.68
C GLN A 159 17.65 -17.67 3.17
N LEU A 160 17.04 -18.12 2.06
CA LEU A 160 15.79 -17.57 1.54
C LEU A 160 14.64 -17.68 2.55
N ILE A 161 14.49 -18.84 3.19
CA ILE A 161 13.48 -19.06 4.23
C ILE A 161 13.70 -18.08 5.39
N THR A 162 14.95 -17.97 5.86
CA THR A 162 15.31 -17.10 6.98
C THR A 162 15.04 -15.63 6.65
N SER A 163 15.38 -15.16 5.46
CA SER A 163 15.18 -13.76 5.07
C SER A 163 13.69 -13.39 5.03
N MET A 164 12.84 -14.23 4.41
CA MET A 164 11.39 -14.00 4.40
C MET A 164 10.79 -14.02 5.80
N GLN A 165 11.21 -14.94 6.67
CA GLN A 165 10.76 -14.99 8.06
C GLN A 165 11.14 -13.73 8.84
N GLN A 166 12.39 -13.27 8.70
CA GLN A 166 12.87 -12.05 9.35
C GLN A 166 12.12 -10.81 8.84
N PHE A 167 11.90 -10.72 7.53
CA PHE A 167 11.14 -9.63 6.91
C PHE A 167 9.72 -9.56 7.49
N ILE A 168 8.97 -10.67 7.45
CA ILE A 168 7.61 -10.75 8.03
C ILE A 168 7.62 -10.41 9.53
N ARG A 169 8.59 -10.93 10.29
CA ARG A 169 8.66 -10.71 11.74
C ARG A 169 8.89 -9.25 12.10
N MET A 170 9.64 -8.52 11.28
CA MET A 170 10.00 -7.12 11.46
C MET A 170 8.90 -6.18 10.96
N TYR A 171 8.42 -6.35 9.72
CA TYR A 171 7.52 -5.39 9.09
C TYR A 171 6.10 -5.39 9.67
N ASN A 172 5.59 -6.54 10.14
CA ASN A 172 4.26 -6.58 10.75
C ASN A 172 4.08 -5.61 11.94
N PRO A 173 4.98 -5.58 12.95
CA PRO A 173 4.91 -4.57 14.01
C PRO A 173 5.47 -3.20 13.62
N HIS A 174 6.20 -3.09 12.51
CA HIS A 174 6.75 -1.83 12.00
C HIS A 174 5.62 -0.96 11.43
N GLU A 175 4.96 -1.43 10.38
CA GLU A 175 3.87 -0.72 9.71
C GLU A 175 2.70 -0.45 10.68
N ALA A 176 2.42 -1.40 11.59
CA ALA A 176 1.38 -1.22 12.60
C ALA A 176 1.69 -0.05 13.56
N ARG A 177 2.96 0.23 13.86
CA ARG A 177 3.35 1.36 14.73
C ARG A 177 3.38 2.66 13.96
N GLU A 178 3.75 2.64 12.69
CA GLU A 178 3.62 3.81 11.82
C GLU A 178 2.16 4.24 11.72
N ASP A 179 1.27 3.32 11.33
CA ASP A 179 -0.16 3.57 11.14
C ASP A 179 -0.86 4.10 12.40
N THR A 180 -0.53 3.55 13.57
CA THR A 180 -1.30 3.79 14.80
C THR A 180 -0.64 4.76 15.78
N VAL A 181 0.65 5.04 15.62
CA VAL A 181 1.41 5.91 16.53
C VAL A 181 2.08 7.05 15.78
N LEU A 182 2.90 6.74 14.77
CA LEU A 182 3.69 7.75 14.07
C LEU A 182 2.80 8.70 13.26
N PHE A 183 2.00 8.18 12.33
CA PHE A 183 1.18 9.00 11.44
C PHE A 183 0.14 9.85 12.17
N PRO A 184 -0.58 9.35 13.21
CA PRO A 184 -1.46 10.21 14.00
C PRO A 184 -0.72 11.31 14.76
N ALA A 185 0.52 11.07 15.19
CA ALA A 185 1.35 12.09 15.82
C ALA A 185 1.87 13.11 14.80
N PHE A 186 2.12 12.68 13.56
CA PHE A 186 2.61 13.55 12.49
C PHE A 186 1.69 14.75 12.26
N ARG A 187 0.37 14.51 12.20
CA ARG A 187 -0.63 15.58 12.02
C ARG A 187 -0.58 16.67 13.09
N LYS A 188 -0.08 16.36 14.30
CA LYS A 188 0.00 17.29 15.43
C LYS A 188 1.26 18.16 15.42
N ILE A 189 2.28 17.78 14.63
CA ILE A 189 3.58 18.45 14.61
C ILE A 189 3.86 19.22 13.32
N VAL A 190 2.96 19.13 12.32
CA VAL A 190 3.03 19.88 11.07
C VAL A 190 1.84 20.82 10.91
N SER A 191 2.08 21.98 10.31
CA SER A 191 0.99 22.92 10.00
C SER A 191 0.09 22.39 8.88
N PRO A 192 -1.16 22.87 8.74
CA PRO A 192 -2.01 22.50 7.61
C PRO A 192 -1.36 22.77 6.25
N HIS A 193 -0.76 23.95 6.07
CA HIS A 193 -0.11 24.29 4.81
C HIS A 193 1.08 23.36 4.48
N GLU A 194 1.91 23.06 5.48
CA GLU A 194 3.02 22.12 5.31
C GLU A 194 2.53 20.70 5.02
N PHE A 195 1.42 20.30 5.62
CA PHE A 195 0.80 19.00 5.38
C PHE A 195 0.31 18.88 3.94
N ASP A 196 -0.34 19.91 3.41
CA ASP A 196 -0.83 19.92 2.03
C ASP A 196 0.34 19.90 1.03
N SER A 197 1.38 20.72 1.26
CA SER A 197 2.59 20.71 0.40
C SER A 197 3.34 19.37 0.40
N LEU A 198 3.27 18.60 1.48
CA LEU A 198 3.86 17.26 1.52
C LEU A 198 3.09 16.28 0.62
N GLY A 199 1.77 16.43 0.49
CA GLY A 199 0.97 15.62 -0.43
C GLY A 199 1.44 15.83 -1.87
N GLU A 200 1.55 17.10 -2.30
CA GLU A 200 2.05 17.46 -3.63
C GLU A 200 3.48 16.91 -3.90
N ASP A 201 4.36 16.95 -2.89
CA ASP A 201 5.72 16.40 -3.00
C ASP A 201 5.71 14.87 -3.16
N PHE A 202 4.77 14.17 -2.51
CA PHE A 202 4.63 12.72 -2.58
C PHE A 202 4.09 12.29 -3.95
N GLU A 203 3.00 12.90 -4.40
CA GLU A 203 2.43 12.66 -5.74
C GLU A 203 3.47 12.86 -6.84
N LYS A 204 4.23 13.96 -6.77
CA LYS A 204 5.28 14.25 -7.73
C LYS A 204 6.39 13.19 -7.73
N LYS A 205 6.73 12.62 -6.57
CA LYS A 205 7.72 11.54 -6.47
C LYS A 205 7.18 10.22 -7.00
N GLU A 206 5.91 9.92 -6.74
CA GLU A 206 5.23 8.77 -7.32
C GLU A 206 5.28 8.84 -8.86
N ASP A 207 4.84 9.97 -9.43
CA ASP A 207 4.83 10.20 -10.88
C ASP A 207 6.23 10.09 -11.50
N GLN A 208 7.27 10.58 -10.82
CA GLN A 208 8.64 10.47 -11.32
C GLN A 208 9.14 9.03 -11.40
N LEU A 209 8.75 8.18 -10.44
CA LEU A 209 9.27 6.82 -10.33
C LEU A 209 8.40 5.79 -11.06
N PHE A 210 7.08 6.01 -11.10
CA PHE A 210 6.10 5.03 -11.58
C PHE A 210 5.23 5.57 -12.73
N GLY A 211 5.30 6.87 -13.02
CA GLY A 211 4.44 7.55 -13.98
C GLY A 211 3.00 7.66 -13.49
N GLU A 212 2.14 8.20 -14.36
CA GLU A 212 0.69 8.32 -14.12
C GLU A 212 0.08 6.98 -13.68
N ASP A 213 -0.82 6.99 -12.68
CA ASP A 213 -1.41 5.78 -12.07
C ASP A 213 -0.36 4.81 -11.47
N GLY A 214 0.67 5.36 -10.83
CA GLY A 214 1.82 4.61 -10.32
C GLY A 214 1.43 3.56 -9.28
N PHE A 215 0.69 3.99 -8.26
CA PHE A 215 0.14 3.15 -7.21
C PHE A 215 -0.73 2.02 -7.77
N GLU A 216 -1.68 2.34 -8.65
CA GLU A 216 -2.61 1.37 -9.24
C GLU A 216 -1.87 0.30 -10.05
N LYS A 217 -0.85 0.69 -10.83
CA LYS A 217 0.00 -0.26 -11.55
C LYS A 217 0.73 -1.21 -10.60
N VAL A 218 1.17 -0.74 -9.44
CA VAL A 218 1.82 -1.60 -8.43
C VAL A 218 0.79 -2.54 -7.79
N VAL A 219 -0.40 -2.05 -7.44
CA VAL A 219 -1.51 -2.87 -6.92
C VAL A 219 -1.87 -4.01 -7.90
N ASP A 220 -1.90 -3.71 -9.20
CA ASP A 220 -2.17 -4.69 -10.25
C ASP A 220 -1.03 -5.72 -10.41
N LYS A 221 0.22 -5.29 -10.30
CA LYS A 221 1.38 -6.21 -10.27
C LYS A 221 1.28 -7.19 -9.10
N VAL A 222 0.98 -6.71 -7.90
CA VAL A 222 0.77 -7.56 -6.71
C VAL A 222 -0.38 -8.53 -6.93
N ALA A 223 -1.51 -8.06 -7.49
CA ALA A 223 -2.64 -8.92 -7.81
C ALA A 223 -2.28 -10.02 -8.81
N GLY A 224 -1.44 -9.72 -9.80
CA GLY A 224 -0.89 -10.70 -10.73
C GLY A 224 -0.07 -11.79 -10.02
N ILE A 225 0.77 -11.40 -9.06
CA ILE A 225 1.58 -12.34 -8.27
C ILE A 225 0.69 -13.21 -7.39
N GLU A 226 -0.30 -12.64 -6.70
CA GLU A 226 -1.26 -13.39 -5.88
C GLU A 226 -2.02 -14.43 -6.72
N LYS A 227 -2.43 -14.10 -7.96
CA LYS A 227 -3.08 -15.05 -8.86
C LYS A 227 -2.15 -16.23 -9.20
N ARG A 228 -0.87 -15.96 -9.46
CA ARG A 228 0.14 -17.01 -9.73
C ARG A 228 0.40 -17.88 -8.51
N PHE A 229 0.33 -17.30 -7.32
CA PHE A 229 0.37 -18.04 -6.06
C PHE A 229 -0.97 -18.70 -5.70
N GLY A 230 -2.07 -18.43 -6.41
CA GLY A 230 -3.40 -18.95 -6.03
C GLY A 230 -3.87 -18.44 -4.66
N ILE A 231 -3.53 -17.19 -4.33
CA ILE A 231 -3.94 -16.50 -3.10
C ILE A 231 -4.71 -15.19 -3.33
N TYR A 232 -5.23 -15.03 -4.54
CA TYR A 232 -5.95 -13.81 -4.94
C TYR A 232 -7.41 -13.77 -4.48
N ASP A 233 -8.09 -14.91 -4.40
CA ASP A 233 -9.51 -14.94 -4.05
C ASP A 233 -9.71 -14.80 -2.54
N LEU A 234 -10.26 -13.67 -2.10
CA LEU A 234 -10.50 -13.40 -0.68
C LEU A 234 -11.37 -14.48 0.00
N LEU A 235 -12.28 -15.13 -0.73
CA LEU A 235 -13.15 -16.16 -0.19
C LEU A 235 -12.36 -17.35 0.37
N GLN A 236 -11.17 -17.63 -0.16
CA GLN A 236 -10.34 -18.75 0.29
C GLN A 236 -9.83 -18.60 1.73
N PHE A 237 -9.78 -17.37 2.25
CA PHE A 237 -9.35 -17.07 3.61
C PHE A 237 -10.50 -17.08 4.62
N THR A 238 -11.74 -17.31 4.18
CA THR A 238 -12.91 -17.35 5.07
C THR A 238 -12.91 -18.65 5.87
N PRO A 239 -12.88 -18.59 7.22
CA PRO A 239 -12.97 -19.78 8.06
C PRO A 239 -14.27 -20.54 7.79
N ARG A 240 -14.16 -21.87 7.60
CA ARG A 240 -15.31 -22.77 7.54
C ARG A 240 -15.49 -23.38 8.93
N ILE A 241 -16.31 -22.74 9.75
CA ILE A 241 -16.70 -23.22 11.09
C ILE A 241 -18.13 -23.74 11.08
#